data_AF-A0A2V6M7K4-F1
#
_entry.id   AF-A0A2V6M7K4-F1
#
_cell.length_a   1.000
_cell.length_b   1.000
_cell.length_c   1.000
_cell.angle_alpha   90.00
_cell.angle_beta   90.00
_cell.angle_gamma   90.00
#
_symmetry.space_group_name_H-M   'P 1'
#
loop_
_entity.id
_entity.type
_entity.pdbx_description
1 polymer ?
#
loop_
_entity_poly.entity_id
_entity_poly.type
_entity_poly.pdbx_seq_one_letter_code
_entity_poly.pdbx_strand_id
1 'polypeptide(L)'
;MRAAFHQSKFDQPHPARARAIIRAHPEVRQLMKRNPYTAVIALSVVILQTSIAYLMGRLGFSYWWLSLVIAYCVGAFANHCNYVIIHDATHNLIFRRKGWNKMVGIIADLPNLTPGAMGFRVYHLKHHSHQGDYEYDADLANHWEARLVGNKWYRKALWLTLFPFFQLTRPPRLKAITMRDRWFVVNFAFAVLYDVAVVYFCGWAGLVYLAFSFFFSIGLHPVGARWIQEHYTYDFDQETFSYYGPINLVALNMGYHNEHHDLPSIPWNNLPKLRGLAPEFYDTLKYHSSWSRLLFQFVFDKRYSLFSRIERMKQRNDGSRPSAEIVDPANTALLSARN
;
A
#
# COMPACT_ATOMS: atom_id res chain seq x y z
N MET A 1 21.14 0.32 -19.06
CA MET A 1 20.74 0.80 -17.71
C MET A 1 21.25 -0.20 -16.69
N ARG A 2 21.92 0.24 -15.62
CA ARG A 2 22.28 -0.64 -14.51
C ARG A 2 20.99 -1.18 -13.86
N ALA A 3 20.93 -2.49 -13.63
CA ALA A 3 19.78 -3.16 -13.02
C ALA A 3 19.82 -3.02 -11.48
N ALA A 4 19.55 -1.82 -10.99
CA ALA A 4 19.53 -1.48 -9.56
C ALA A 4 18.50 -0.38 -9.29
N PHE A 5 17.99 -0.32 -8.06
CA PHE A 5 17.12 0.76 -7.61
C PHE A 5 17.88 2.09 -7.60
N HIS A 6 17.13 3.19 -7.73
CA HIS A 6 17.70 4.51 -7.53
C HIS A 6 18.01 4.71 -6.05
N GLN A 7 19.27 4.97 -5.71
CA GLN A 7 19.72 5.08 -4.33
C GLN A 7 19.58 6.53 -3.83
N SER A 8 18.92 6.73 -2.70
CA SER A 8 18.85 8.02 -2.03
C SER A 8 19.51 7.98 -0.66
N LYS A 9 20.27 9.03 -0.33
CA LYS A 9 20.85 9.27 1.00
C LYS A 9 19.92 10.06 1.92
N PHE A 10 18.82 10.60 1.37
CA PHE A 10 17.84 11.38 2.11
C PHE A 10 16.75 10.48 2.67
N ASP A 11 16.25 10.84 3.84
CA ASP A 11 15.06 10.22 4.44
C ASP A 11 13.82 10.42 3.57
N GLN A 12 12.79 9.61 3.80
CA GLN A 12 11.50 9.81 3.15
C GLN A 12 10.90 11.19 3.49
N PRO A 13 10.18 11.83 2.55
CA PRO A 13 9.72 13.20 2.72
C PRO A 13 8.58 13.35 3.73
N HIS A 14 7.84 12.27 3.99
CA HIS A 14 6.57 12.30 4.70
C HIS A 14 6.66 12.79 6.15
N PRO A 15 7.57 12.28 7.01
CA PRO A 15 7.64 12.76 8.40
C PRO A 15 7.98 14.25 8.51
N ALA A 16 8.83 14.76 7.61
CA ALA A 16 9.21 16.17 7.57
C ALA A 16 8.03 17.05 7.11
N ARG A 17 7.37 16.66 6.02
CA ARG A 17 6.20 17.37 5.49
C ARG A 17 5.02 17.35 6.46
N ALA A 18 4.76 16.23 7.12
CA ALA A 18 3.76 16.10 8.17
C ALA A 18 3.95 17.10 9.31
N ARG A 19 5.19 17.27 9.80
CA ARG A 19 5.50 18.26 10.84
C ARG A 19 5.31 19.69 10.36
N ALA A 20 5.66 19.98 9.10
CA ALA A 20 5.48 21.29 8.50
C ALA A 20 3.98 21.63 8.35
N ILE A 21 3.18 20.69 7.84
CA ILE A 21 1.72 20.84 7.72
C ILE A 21 1.08 21.09 9.08
N ILE A 22 1.38 20.27 10.10
CA ILE A 22 0.80 20.44 11.44
C ILE A 22 1.18 21.79 12.07
N ARG A 23 2.37 22.32 11.75
CA ARG A 23 2.83 23.62 12.25
C ARG A 23 2.12 24.79 11.55
N ALA A 24 1.98 24.71 10.22
CA ALA A 24 1.33 25.75 9.41
C ALA A 24 -0.20 25.74 9.55
N HIS A 25 -0.78 24.54 9.65
CA HIS A 25 -2.22 24.28 9.70
C HIS A 25 -2.60 23.37 10.90
N PRO A 26 -2.51 23.85 12.16
CA PRO A 26 -2.89 23.05 13.32
C PRO A 26 -4.31 22.47 13.29
N GLU A 27 -5.23 23.12 12.57
CA GLU A 27 -6.62 22.71 12.36
C GLU A 27 -6.78 21.35 11.65
N VAL A 28 -5.77 20.87 10.91
CA VAL A 28 -5.80 19.52 10.28
C VAL A 28 -5.98 18.41 11.31
N ARG A 29 -5.62 18.64 12.58
CA ARG A 29 -5.86 17.69 13.68
C ARG A 29 -7.35 17.39 13.88
N GLN A 30 -8.23 18.31 13.51
CA GLN A 30 -9.68 18.10 13.57
C GLN A 30 -10.18 17.06 12.54
N LEU A 31 -9.36 16.75 11.52
CA LEU A 31 -9.64 15.71 10.53
C LEU A 31 -9.28 14.31 11.02
N MET A 32 -8.47 14.17 12.09
CA MET A 32 -8.03 12.91 12.69
C MET A 32 -9.15 12.25 13.52
N LYS A 33 -10.26 11.95 12.85
CA LYS A 33 -11.46 11.34 13.44
C LYS A 33 -11.54 9.87 13.05
N ARG A 34 -12.28 9.09 13.84
CA ARG A 34 -12.64 7.72 13.46
C ARG A 34 -13.83 7.73 12.51
N ASN A 35 -13.87 6.80 11.57
CA ASN A 35 -14.96 6.65 10.63
C ASN A 35 -15.61 5.25 10.77
N PRO A 36 -16.64 5.09 11.62
CA PRO A 36 -17.30 3.80 11.81
C PRO A 36 -18.09 3.34 10.57
N TYR A 37 -18.47 4.25 9.66
CA TYR A 37 -19.15 3.89 8.42
C TYR A 37 -18.31 2.98 7.52
N THR A 38 -16.97 3.00 7.65
CA THR A 38 -16.09 2.06 6.97
C THR A 38 -16.43 0.60 7.29
N ALA A 39 -16.90 0.28 8.51
CA ALA A 39 -17.33 -1.08 8.86
C ALA A 39 -18.64 -1.49 8.17
N VAL A 40 -19.55 -0.54 7.96
CA VAL A 40 -20.80 -0.78 7.22
C VAL A 40 -20.47 -1.08 5.76
N ILE A 41 -19.60 -0.28 5.15
CA ILE A 41 -19.12 -0.51 3.77
C ILE A 41 -18.45 -1.89 3.67
N ALA A 42 -17.61 -2.27 4.64
CA ALA A 42 -16.96 -3.58 4.68
C ALA A 42 -17.99 -4.72 4.61
N LEU A 43 -19.00 -4.66 5.49
CA LEU A 43 -20.06 -5.67 5.51
C LEU A 43 -20.85 -5.69 4.20
N SER A 44 -21.20 -4.52 3.65
CA SER A 44 -21.91 -4.42 2.37
C SER A 44 -21.12 -5.03 1.20
N VAL A 45 -19.81 -4.80 1.13
CA VAL A 45 -18.95 -5.36 0.09
C VAL A 45 -18.78 -6.87 0.23
N VAL A 46 -18.64 -7.38 1.45
CA VAL A 46 -18.58 -8.83 1.72
C VAL A 46 -19.89 -9.51 1.31
N ILE A 47 -21.04 -8.92 1.67
CA ILE A 47 -22.36 -9.44 1.27
C ILE A 47 -22.50 -9.44 -0.26
N LEU A 48 -22.10 -8.36 -0.93
CA LEU A 48 -22.12 -8.26 -2.39
C LEU A 48 -21.29 -9.37 -3.04
N GLN A 49 -20.03 -9.51 -2.63
CA GLN A 49 -19.11 -10.53 -3.15
C GLN A 49 -19.64 -11.95 -2.92
N THR A 50 -20.14 -12.23 -1.71
CA THR A 50 -20.72 -13.54 -1.35
C THR A 50 -21.97 -13.83 -2.18
N SER A 51 -22.81 -12.82 -2.42
CA SER A 51 -24.04 -12.97 -3.21
C SER A 51 -23.73 -13.28 -4.67
N ILE A 52 -22.72 -12.62 -5.25
CA ILE A 52 -22.29 -12.90 -6.62
C ILE A 52 -21.64 -14.29 -6.69
N ALA A 53 -20.80 -14.67 -5.72
CA ALA A 53 -20.24 -16.01 -5.64
C ALA A 53 -21.33 -17.09 -5.58
N TYR A 54 -22.37 -16.87 -4.76
CA TYR A 54 -23.53 -17.76 -4.69
C TYR A 54 -24.27 -17.85 -6.03
N LEU A 55 -24.50 -16.73 -6.71
CA LEU A 55 -25.14 -16.73 -8.03
C LEU A 55 -24.31 -17.50 -9.07
N MET A 56 -22.99 -17.31 -9.10
CA MET A 56 -22.10 -18.08 -9.98
C MET A 56 -22.12 -19.57 -9.65
N GLY A 57 -22.22 -19.89 -8.36
CA GLY A 57 -22.45 -21.25 -7.87
C GLY A 57 -23.73 -21.88 -8.41
N ARG A 58 -24.83 -21.13 -8.37
CA ARG A 58 -26.14 -21.57 -8.88
C ARG A 58 -26.17 -21.76 -10.40
N LEU A 59 -25.43 -20.95 -11.15
CA LEU A 59 -25.25 -21.14 -12.59
C LEU A 59 -24.42 -22.40 -12.90
N GLY A 60 -23.45 -22.71 -12.03
CA GLY A 60 -22.56 -23.85 -12.18
C GLY A 60 -21.32 -23.55 -13.02
N PHE A 61 -20.38 -24.51 -13.04
CA PHE A 61 -19.03 -24.31 -13.57
C PHE A 61 -18.97 -24.11 -15.10
N SER A 62 -20.01 -24.51 -15.84
CA SER A 62 -20.12 -24.24 -17.28
C SER A 62 -20.06 -22.74 -17.62
N TYR A 63 -20.39 -21.87 -16.67
CA TYR A 63 -20.36 -20.41 -16.80
C TYR A 63 -19.10 -19.76 -16.18
N TRP A 64 -17.98 -20.50 -16.07
CA TRP A 64 -16.73 -19.96 -15.53
C TRP A 64 -16.24 -18.69 -16.26
N TRP A 65 -16.48 -18.57 -17.56
CA TRP A 65 -16.10 -17.39 -18.36
C TRP A 65 -16.89 -16.14 -17.93
N LEU A 66 -18.13 -16.31 -17.49
CA LEU A 66 -18.94 -15.20 -16.97
C LEU A 66 -18.37 -14.70 -15.64
N SER A 67 -17.79 -15.61 -14.84
CA SER A 67 -17.06 -15.23 -13.62
C SER A 67 -15.88 -14.31 -13.93
N LEU A 68 -15.14 -14.52 -15.04
CA LEU A 68 -14.08 -13.60 -15.46
C LEU A 68 -14.61 -12.19 -15.77
N VAL A 69 -15.70 -12.10 -16.54
CA VAL A 69 -16.29 -10.81 -16.94
C VAL A 69 -16.81 -10.05 -15.71
N ILE A 70 -17.57 -10.71 -14.86
CA ILE A 70 -18.12 -10.09 -13.64
C ILE A 70 -17.00 -9.75 -12.66
N ALA A 71 -15.99 -10.60 -12.51
CA ALA A 71 -14.82 -10.31 -11.70
C ALA A 71 -14.07 -9.07 -12.20
N TYR A 72 -13.88 -8.90 -13.51
CA TYR A 72 -13.21 -7.73 -14.06
C TYR A 72 -14.05 -6.46 -13.86
N CYS A 73 -15.34 -6.50 -14.21
CA CYS A 73 -16.20 -5.31 -14.22
C CYS A 73 -16.70 -4.87 -12.83
N VAL A 74 -16.87 -5.82 -11.90
CA VAL A 74 -17.46 -5.55 -10.57
C VAL A 74 -16.54 -6.05 -9.46
N GLY A 75 -16.12 -7.32 -9.55
CA GLY A 75 -15.40 -7.99 -8.48
C GLY A 75 -14.08 -7.32 -8.10
N ALA A 76 -13.33 -6.84 -9.10
CA ALA A 76 -12.05 -6.17 -8.94
C ALA A 76 -12.20 -4.88 -8.13
N PHE A 77 -13.22 -4.08 -8.43
CA PHE A 77 -13.51 -2.83 -7.72
C PHE A 77 -13.95 -3.11 -6.27
N ALA A 78 -14.80 -4.11 -6.07
CA ALA A 78 -15.26 -4.50 -4.75
C ALA A 78 -14.12 -5.07 -3.87
N ASN A 79 -13.29 -5.99 -4.38
CA ASN A 79 -12.13 -6.49 -3.62
C ASN A 79 -11.09 -5.38 -3.39
N HIS A 80 -10.91 -4.46 -4.33
CA HIS A 80 -10.04 -3.32 -4.12
C HIS A 80 -10.55 -2.41 -2.99
N CYS A 81 -11.86 -2.15 -2.93
CA CYS A 81 -12.48 -1.47 -1.81
C CYS A 81 -12.19 -2.19 -0.48
N ASN A 82 -12.29 -3.52 -0.44
CA ASN A 82 -11.89 -4.30 0.73
C ASN A 82 -10.42 -4.08 1.13
N TYR A 83 -9.49 -4.00 0.18
CA TYR A 83 -8.08 -3.66 0.48
C TYR A 83 -7.92 -2.28 1.10
N VAL A 84 -8.70 -1.29 0.65
CA VAL A 84 -8.70 0.05 1.26
C VAL A 84 -9.27 0.01 2.68
N ILE A 85 -10.27 -0.82 2.93
CA ILE A 85 -10.83 -1.01 4.28
C ILE A 85 -9.82 -1.70 5.22
N ILE A 86 -9.14 -2.75 4.75
CA ILE A 86 -8.05 -3.42 5.48
C ILE A 86 -6.94 -2.42 5.82
N HIS A 87 -6.65 -1.51 4.90
CA HIS A 87 -5.71 -0.42 5.08
C HIS A 87 -6.15 0.57 6.18
N ASP A 88 -7.38 1.09 6.15
CA ASP A 88 -7.87 1.98 7.21
C ASP A 88 -7.97 1.27 8.58
N ALA A 89 -8.35 0.00 8.59
CA ALA A 89 -8.32 -0.85 9.78
C ALA A 89 -6.90 -1.01 10.35
N THR A 90 -5.88 -1.07 9.50
CA THR A 90 -4.47 -1.15 9.88
C THR A 90 -4.04 0.06 10.70
N HIS A 91 -4.45 1.26 10.28
CA HIS A 91 -4.23 2.53 10.97
C HIS A 91 -5.21 2.78 12.15
N ASN A 92 -6.08 1.81 12.43
CA ASN A 92 -7.13 1.86 13.45
C ASN A 92 -8.17 2.97 13.23
N LEU A 93 -8.41 3.39 11.99
CA LEU A 93 -9.22 4.57 11.66
C LEU A 93 -10.73 4.36 11.80
N ILE A 94 -11.20 3.14 12.07
CA ILE A 94 -12.62 2.80 12.06
C ILE A 94 -13.24 2.95 13.45
N PHE A 95 -12.64 2.33 14.47
CA PHE A 95 -13.17 2.32 15.84
C PHE A 95 -12.10 2.71 16.87
N ARG A 96 -12.52 3.10 18.09
CA ARG A 96 -11.60 3.41 19.20
C ARG A 96 -10.82 2.18 19.68
N ARG A 97 -11.46 1.00 19.72
CA ARG A 97 -10.82 -0.24 20.18
C ARG A 97 -10.03 -0.88 19.04
N LYS A 98 -8.72 -1.08 19.25
CA LYS A 98 -7.82 -1.70 18.26
C LYS A 98 -8.31 -3.08 17.79
N GLY A 99 -8.86 -3.89 18.69
CA GLY A 99 -9.39 -5.23 18.35
C GLY A 99 -10.55 -5.20 17.36
N TRP A 100 -11.45 -4.20 17.44
CA TRP A 100 -12.55 -4.08 16.48
C TRP A 100 -12.07 -3.69 15.09
N ASN A 101 -11.02 -2.86 15.00
CA ASN A 101 -10.40 -2.56 13.70
C ASN A 101 -9.78 -3.82 13.08
N LYS A 102 -9.05 -4.63 13.87
CA LYS A 102 -8.51 -5.91 13.38
C LYS A 102 -9.62 -6.83 12.87
N MET A 103 -10.75 -6.92 13.59
CA MET A 103 -11.90 -7.73 13.17
C MET A 103 -12.51 -7.21 11.86
N VAL A 104 -12.72 -5.89 11.70
CA VAL A 104 -13.19 -5.33 10.42
C VAL A 104 -12.23 -5.63 9.28
N GLY A 105 -10.91 -5.54 9.52
CA GLY A 105 -9.90 -5.95 8.56
C GLY A 105 -10.05 -7.41 8.15
N ILE A 106 -10.22 -8.33 9.11
CA ILE A 106 -10.43 -9.77 8.83
C ILE A 106 -11.74 -10.01 8.05
N ILE A 107 -12.83 -9.31 8.39
CA ILE A 107 -14.10 -9.42 7.66
C ILE A 107 -13.95 -8.96 6.21
N ALA A 108 -13.29 -7.82 5.98
CA ALA A 108 -13.02 -7.32 4.63
C ALA A 108 -12.09 -8.25 3.83
N ASP A 109 -11.26 -9.05 4.51
CA ASP A 109 -10.34 -10.00 3.89
C ASP A 109 -11.00 -11.27 3.36
N LEU A 110 -12.19 -11.62 3.87
CA LEU A 110 -12.84 -12.91 3.53
C LEU A 110 -12.99 -13.13 2.01
N PRO A 111 -13.45 -12.15 1.20
CA PRO A 111 -13.59 -12.34 -0.24
C PRO A 111 -12.26 -12.38 -1.02
N ASN A 112 -11.10 -12.24 -0.36
CA ASN A 112 -9.78 -12.26 -1.01
C ASN A 112 -9.13 -13.66 -1.07
N LEU A 113 -9.77 -14.70 -0.52
CA LEU A 113 -9.29 -16.10 -0.50
C LEU A 113 -7.93 -16.34 0.16
N THR A 114 -7.35 -15.32 0.78
CA THR A 114 -6.03 -15.38 1.39
C THR A 114 -6.08 -14.62 2.72
N PRO A 115 -5.46 -15.14 3.79
CA PRO A 115 -5.43 -14.46 5.08
C PRO A 115 -4.39 -13.34 5.07
N GLY A 116 -4.70 -12.26 4.34
CA GLY A 116 -3.83 -11.14 4.07
C GLY A 116 -3.90 -10.01 5.10
N ALA A 117 -5.01 -9.81 5.80
CA ALA A 117 -5.24 -8.58 6.57
C ALA A 117 -4.24 -8.35 7.70
N MET A 118 -3.91 -9.38 8.50
CA MET A 118 -2.94 -9.23 9.59
C MET A 118 -1.50 -9.15 9.08
N GLY A 119 -1.18 -9.85 7.98
CA GLY A 119 0.11 -9.72 7.30
C GLY A 119 0.29 -8.31 6.76
N PHE A 120 -0.69 -7.83 5.98
CA PHE A 120 -0.74 -6.47 5.46
C PHE A 120 -0.57 -5.45 6.58
N ARG A 121 -1.28 -5.61 7.70
CA ARG A 121 -1.17 -4.71 8.85
C ARG A 121 0.27 -4.52 9.32
N VAL A 122 1.03 -5.61 9.47
CA VAL A 122 2.40 -5.55 9.96
C VAL A 122 3.32 -4.91 8.91
N TYR A 123 3.24 -5.36 7.66
CA TYR A 123 4.10 -4.85 6.59
C TYR A 123 3.82 -3.39 6.25
N HIS A 124 2.55 -3.00 6.18
CA HIS A 124 2.16 -1.66 5.79
C HIS A 124 2.57 -0.61 6.84
N LEU A 125 2.47 -0.91 8.14
CA LEU A 125 2.98 -0.01 9.19
C LEU A 125 4.52 0.11 9.14
N LYS A 126 5.22 -0.94 8.72
CA LYS A 126 6.68 -0.89 8.50
C LYS A 126 7.02 -0.03 7.28
N HIS A 127 6.29 -0.19 6.19
CA HIS A 127 6.42 0.64 4.99
C HIS A 127 6.29 2.14 5.31
N HIS A 128 5.26 2.58 6.05
CA HIS A 128 5.12 3.97 6.48
C HIS A 128 6.30 4.51 7.30
N SER A 129 6.94 3.65 8.09
CA SER A 129 8.07 4.04 8.95
C SER A 129 9.44 3.92 8.27
N HIS A 130 9.58 3.05 7.27
CA HIS A 130 10.84 2.68 6.65
C HIS A 130 10.74 2.67 5.11
N GLN A 131 9.95 3.58 4.51
CA GLN A 131 9.73 3.63 3.07
C GLN A 131 11.04 3.67 2.29
N GLY A 132 11.18 2.73 1.36
CA GLY A 132 12.38 2.58 0.54
C GLY A 132 13.53 1.83 1.22
N ASP A 133 13.41 1.35 2.46
CA ASP A 133 14.43 0.50 3.08
C ASP A 133 14.28 -0.95 2.61
N TYR A 134 15.27 -1.47 1.88
CA TYR A 134 15.23 -2.83 1.33
C TYR A 134 15.18 -3.97 2.36
N GLU A 135 15.42 -3.73 3.65
CA GLU A 135 15.28 -4.78 4.67
C GLU A 135 14.01 -4.62 5.51
N TYR A 136 13.24 -3.55 5.35
CA TYR A 136 12.06 -3.29 6.19
C TYR A 136 10.80 -2.97 5.39
N ASP A 137 10.94 -2.49 4.15
CA ASP A 137 9.84 -2.16 3.27
C ASP A 137 9.49 -3.33 2.34
N ALA A 138 8.34 -3.96 2.59
CA ALA A 138 7.81 -5.06 1.78
C ALA A 138 7.35 -4.61 0.38
N ASP A 139 7.16 -3.30 0.16
CA ASP A 139 6.64 -2.76 -1.09
C ASP A 139 7.72 -2.70 -2.20
N LEU A 140 9.00 -2.70 -1.83
CA LEU A 140 10.09 -2.88 -2.79
C LEU A 140 10.11 -4.30 -3.39
N ALA A 141 10.31 -4.40 -4.69
CA ALA A 141 10.54 -5.69 -5.34
C ALA A 141 11.84 -6.33 -4.85
N ASN A 142 11.93 -7.65 -4.87
CA ASN A 142 13.22 -8.31 -4.71
C ASN A 142 14.15 -7.92 -5.87
N HIS A 143 15.46 -7.83 -5.63
CA HIS A 143 16.42 -7.55 -6.71
C HIS A 143 16.36 -8.57 -7.86
N TRP A 144 16.16 -9.86 -7.54
CA TRP A 144 16.02 -10.91 -8.55
C TRP A 144 14.69 -10.81 -9.31
N GLU A 145 13.60 -10.45 -8.62
CA GLU A 145 12.26 -10.21 -9.20
C GLU A 145 12.35 -9.05 -10.19
N ALA A 146 13.00 -7.96 -9.80
CA ALA A 146 13.19 -6.79 -10.66
C ALA A 146 14.04 -7.08 -11.90
N ARG A 147 15.11 -7.89 -11.77
CA ARG A 147 15.90 -8.36 -12.91
C ARG A 147 15.11 -9.28 -13.84
N LEU A 148 14.31 -10.19 -13.27
CA LEU A 148 13.49 -11.14 -14.04
C LEU A 148 12.50 -10.40 -14.95
N VAL A 149 11.77 -9.44 -14.37
CA VAL A 149 10.75 -8.67 -15.09
C VAL A 149 11.39 -7.72 -16.10
N GLY A 150 12.43 -6.98 -15.70
CA GLY A 150 13.07 -5.98 -16.56
C GLY A 150 12.08 -4.90 -17.01
N ASN A 151 12.17 -4.49 -18.28
CA ASN A 151 11.31 -3.45 -18.86
C ASN A 151 10.50 -3.89 -20.09
N LYS A 152 10.41 -5.20 -20.35
CA LYS A 152 9.62 -5.74 -21.46
C LYS A 152 8.14 -5.76 -21.10
N TRP A 153 7.28 -5.30 -22.00
CA TRP A 153 5.84 -5.14 -21.72
C TRP A 153 5.16 -6.44 -21.28
N TYR A 154 5.42 -7.55 -21.97
CA TYR A 154 4.78 -8.84 -21.65
C TYR A 154 5.25 -9.41 -20.30
N ARG A 155 6.49 -9.12 -19.89
CA ARG A 155 7.00 -9.52 -18.56
C ARG A 155 6.37 -8.68 -17.45
N LYS A 156 6.19 -7.37 -17.68
CA LYS A 156 5.48 -6.48 -16.73
C LYS A 156 4.01 -6.84 -16.61
N ALA A 157 3.35 -7.15 -17.73
CA ALA A 157 1.97 -7.62 -17.74
C ALA A 157 1.82 -8.96 -16.99
N LEU A 158 2.68 -9.95 -17.28
CA LEU A 158 2.68 -11.22 -16.58
C LEU A 158 2.97 -11.06 -15.08
N TRP A 159 3.91 -10.19 -14.72
CA TRP A 159 4.20 -9.86 -13.33
C TRP A 159 2.99 -9.25 -12.62
N LEU A 160 2.27 -8.31 -13.25
CA LEU A 160 1.03 -7.75 -12.69
C LEU A 160 -0.07 -8.82 -12.54
N THR A 161 -0.25 -9.69 -13.54
CA THR A 161 -1.21 -10.79 -13.45
C THR A 161 -0.88 -11.74 -12.30
N LEU A 162 0.40 -12.01 -12.06
CA LEU A 162 0.88 -12.89 -10.99
C LEU A 162 1.33 -12.12 -9.74
N PHE A 163 0.97 -10.85 -9.61
CA PHE A 163 1.43 -9.97 -8.54
C PHE A 163 1.20 -10.54 -7.13
N PRO A 164 0.06 -11.18 -6.81
CA PRO A 164 -0.14 -11.84 -5.52
C PRO A 164 0.97 -12.84 -5.17
N PHE A 165 1.45 -13.62 -6.14
CA PHE A 165 2.52 -14.61 -5.92
C PHE A 165 3.87 -13.93 -5.66
N PHE A 166 4.19 -12.87 -6.40
CA PHE A 166 5.42 -12.11 -6.17
C PHE A 166 5.44 -11.47 -4.78
N GLN A 167 4.30 -10.96 -4.30
CA GLN A 167 4.20 -10.40 -2.95
C GLN A 167 4.54 -11.42 -1.86
N LEU A 168 4.19 -12.70 -2.03
CA LEU A 168 4.56 -13.76 -1.08
C LEU A 168 6.07 -14.01 -1.00
N THR A 169 6.84 -13.64 -2.03
CA THR A 169 8.30 -13.83 -2.06
C THR A 169 9.10 -12.73 -1.38
N ARG A 170 8.47 -11.62 -1.02
CA ARG A 170 9.15 -10.45 -0.42
C ARG A 170 9.35 -10.57 1.09
N PRO A 171 8.39 -11.08 1.89
CA PRO A 171 8.55 -11.23 3.34
C PRO A 171 9.83 -11.88 3.85
N PRO A 172 10.37 -12.96 3.25
CA PRO A 172 11.55 -13.65 3.79
C PRO A 172 12.79 -12.76 3.92
N ARG A 173 12.88 -11.64 3.16
CA ARG A 173 14.03 -10.71 3.25
C ARG A 173 13.92 -9.72 4.42
N LEU A 174 12.72 -9.56 4.98
CA LEU A 174 12.42 -8.44 5.88
C LEU A 174 12.85 -8.73 7.32
N LYS A 175 13.48 -7.74 7.96
CA LYS A 175 13.93 -7.82 9.34
C LYS A 175 12.85 -7.33 10.32
N ALA A 176 12.87 -7.88 11.53
CA ALA A 176 12.02 -7.49 12.65
C ALA A 176 10.50 -7.61 12.40
N ILE A 177 10.06 -8.78 11.90
CA ILE A 177 8.65 -9.08 11.65
C ILE A 177 8.23 -10.33 12.41
N THR A 178 7.56 -10.14 13.54
CA THR A 178 6.88 -11.23 14.25
C THR A 178 5.45 -11.37 13.71
N MET A 179 5.28 -12.17 12.66
CA MET A 179 3.95 -12.39 12.06
C MET A 179 3.02 -13.28 12.87
N ARG A 180 3.57 -14.06 13.77
CA ARG A 180 2.84 -15.14 14.45
C ARG A 180 2.24 -14.63 15.76
N ASP A 181 1.20 -13.80 15.66
CA ASP A 181 0.37 -13.41 16.80
C ASP A 181 -0.99 -14.13 16.80
N ARG A 182 -1.75 -14.01 17.90
CA ARG A 182 -3.10 -14.61 17.98
C ARG A 182 -4.04 -14.15 16.87
N TRP A 183 -3.87 -12.93 16.36
CA TRP A 183 -4.73 -12.38 15.33
C TRP A 183 -4.42 -12.97 13.96
N PHE A 184 -3.17 -13.33 13.69
CA PHE A 184 -2.81 -14.10 12.50
C PHE A 184 -3.57 -15.44 12.47
N VAL A 185 -3.61 -16.16 13.59
CA VAL A 185 -4.37 -17.42 13.70
C VAL A 185 -5.87 -17.19 13.49
N VAL A 186 -6.43 -16.12 14.05
CA VAL A 186 -7.84 -15.75 13.84
C VAL A 186 -8.11 -15.43 12.37
N ASN A 187 -7.27 -14.62 11.72
CA ASN A 187 -7.41 -14.27 10.30
C ASN A 187 -7.33 -15.53 9.42
N PHE A 188 -6.38 -16.41 9.70
CA PHE A 188 -6.22 -17.69 8.99
C PHE A 188 -7.46 -18.57 9.15
N ALA A 189 -7.93 -18.77 10.39
CA ALA A 189 -9.11 -19.58 10.65
C ALA A 189 -10.36 -19.03 9.94
N PHE A 190 -10.59 -17.72 10.01
CA PHE A 190 -11.74 -17.07 9.36
C PHE A 190 -11.68 -17.18 7.83
N ALA A 191 -10.51 -16.96 7.22
CA ALA A 191 -10.33 -17.12 5.77
C ALA A 191 -10.61 -18.56 5.32
N VAL A 192 -10.01 -19.55 5.99
CA VAL A 192 -10.23 -20.97 5.67
C VAL A 192 -11.69 -21.38 5.85
N LEU A 193 -12.33 -20.97 6.96
CA LEU A 193 -13.74 -21.27 7.20
C LEU A 193 -14.65 -20.64 6.15
N TYR A 194 -14.37 -19.40 5.75
CA TYR A 194 -15.12 -18.72 4.70
C TYR A 194 -14.94 -19.42 3.35
N ASP A 195 -13.71 -19.77 2.95
CA ASP A 195 -13.44 -20.45 1.68
C ASP A 195 -14.12 -21.82 1.62
N VAL A 196 -14.06 -22.59 2.72
CA VAL A 196 -14.79 -23.87 2.86
C VAL A 196 -16.29 -23.66 2.76
N ALA A 197 -16.84 -22.64 3.41
CA ALA A 197 -18.26 -22.32 3.32
C ALA A 197 -18.66 -21.91 1.88
N VAL A 198 -17.83 -21.12 1.19
CA VAL A 198 -18.06 -20.76 -0.22
C VAL A 198 -18.08 -22.02 -1.09
N VAL A 199 -17.12 -22.93 -0.95
CA VAL A 199 -17.13 -24.18 -1.72
C VAL A 199 -18.34 -25.04 -1.38
N TYR A 200 -18.73 -25.14 -0.12
CA TYR A 200 -19.87 -25.95 0.31
C TYR A 200 -21.22 -25.39 -0.19
N PHE A 201 -21.45 -24.08 -0.05
CA PHE A 201 -22.74 -23.44 -0.37
C PHE A 201 -22.82 -22.90 -1.80
N CYS A 202 -21.69 -22.52 -2.41
CA CYS A 202 -21.61 -21.90 -3.73
C CYS A 202 -20.85 -22.78 -4.75
N GLY A 203 -20.25 -23.89 -4.34
CA GLY A 203 -19.44 -24.72 -5.22
C GLY A 203 -18.17 -24.04 -5.73
N TRP A 204 -17.43 -24.76 -6.57
CA TRP A 204 -16.18 -24.27 -7.16
C TRP A 204 -16.36 -23.06 -8.08
N ALA A 205 -17.52 -22.92 -8.72
CA ALA A 205 -17.81 -21.77 -9.58
C ALA A 205 -17.83 -20.45 -8.80
N GLY A 206 -18.42 -20.44 -7.59
CA GLY A 206 -18.37 -19.27 -6.71
C GLY A 206 -16.96 -18.93 -6.24
N LEU A 207 -16.15 -19.95 -5.92
CA LEU A 207 -14.74 -19.75 -5.55
C LEU A 207 -13.91 -19.17 -6.69
N VAL A 208 -14.11 -19.66 -7.93
CA VAL A 208 -13.41 -19.15 -9.13
C VAL A 208 -13.71 -17.67 -9.39
N TYR A 209 -14.95 -17.24 -9.17
CA TYR A 209 -15.31 -15.82 -9.24
C TYR A 209 -14.53 -14.97 -8.22
N LEU A 210 -14.46 -15.40 -6.96
CA LEU A 210 -13.70 -14.68 -5.92
C LEU A 210 -12.21 -14.68 -6.24
N ALA A 211 -11.67 -15.77 -6.79
CA ALA A 211 -10.28 -15.85 -7.22
C ALA A 211 -9.97 -14.83 -8.31
N PHE A 212 -10.76 -14.78 -9.38
CA PHE A 212 -10.57 -13.77 -10.42
C PHE A 212 -10.71 -12.35 -9.89
N SER A 213 -11.68 -12.11 -8.99
CA SER A 213 -11.89 -10.80 -8.36
C SER A 213 -10.66 -10.36 -7.57
N PHE A 214 -10.07 -11.26 -6.78
CA PHE A 214 -8.84 -11.02 -6.05
C PHE A 214 -7.68 -10.69 -7.00
N PHE A 215 -7.40 -11.53 -8.00
CA PHE A 215 -6.30 -11.31 -8.94
C PHE A 215 -6.42 -9.99 -9.71
N PHE A 216 -7.62 -9.62 -10.16
CA PHE A 216 -7.82 -8.32 -10.82
C PHE A 216 -7.73 -7.14 -9.85
N SER A 217 -8.20 -7.28 -8.60
CA SER A 217 -8.21 -6.15 -7.65
C SER A 217 -6.83 -5.56 -7.31
N ILE A 218 -5.78 -6.40 -7.39
CA ILE A 218 -4.40 -6.01 -7.10
C ILE A 218 -3.43 -6.24 -8.26
N GLY A 219 -3.87 -6.88 -9.35
CA GLY A 219 -3.01 -7.26 -10.47
C GLY A 219 -3.24 -6.42 -11.74
N LEU A 220 -3.32 -7.09 -12.89
CA LEU A 220 -3.46 -6.46 -14.20
C LEU A 220 -4.90 -5.93 -14.43
N HIS A 221 -5.21 -4.79 -13.84
CA HIS A 221 -6.50 -4.09 -13.93
C HIS A 221 -6.32 -2.61 -13.55
N PRO A 222 -7.14 -1.66 -14.00
CA PRO A 222 -7.06 -0.26 -13.59
C PRO A 222 -6.93 -0.05 -12.07
N VAL A 223 -7.76 -0.69 -11.25
CA VAL A 223 -7.62 -0.58 -9.77
C VAL A 223 -6.31 -1.16 -9.22
N GLY A 224 -5.70 -2.15 -9.89
CA GLY A 224 -4.39 -2.68 -9.54
C GLY A 224 -3.26 -1.68 -9.80
N ALA A 225 -3.47 -0.67 -10.64
CA ALA A 225 -2.50 0.39 -10.88
C ALA A 225 -2.25 1.28 -9.66
N ARG A 226 -3.03 1.14 -8.58
CA ARG A 226 -2.70 1.72 -7.26
C ARG A 226 -1.29 1.34 -6.82
N TRP A 227 -0.90 0.06 -6.89
CA TRP A 227 0.46 -0.39 -6.51
C TRP A 227 1.57 0.23 -7.36
N ILE A 228 1.20 0.69 -8.57
CA ILE A 228 2.09 1.45 -9.44
C ILE A 228 2.15 2.90 -8.96
N GLN A 229 0.99 3.54 -8.81
CA GLN A 229 0.82 4.94 -8.44
C GLN A 229 1.58 5.30 -7.16
N GLU A 230 1.53 4.43 -6.16
CA GLU A 230 2.02 4.76 -4.83
C GLU A 230 3.49 5.22 -4.87
N HIS A 231 4.39 4.42 -5.45
CA HIS A 231 5.84 4.71 -5.38
C HIS A 231 6.66 4.36 -6.63
N TYR A 232 6.05 3.94 -7.75
CA TYR A 232 6.82 3.80 -8.99
C TYR A 232 7.05 5.16 -9.66
N THR A 233 8.31 5.49 -9.91
CA THR A 233 8.72 6.77 -10.48
C THR A 233 9.91 6.65 -11.42
N TYR A 234 9.93 7.48 -12.45
CA TYR A 234 11.12 7.79 -13.23
C TYR A 234 11.60 9.23 -13.00
N ASP A 235 10.96 9.93 -12.07
CA ASP A 235 11.28 11.27 -11.62
C ASP A 235 11.70 11.18 -10.16
N PHE A 236 13.00 11.00 -9.95
CA PHE A 236 13.52 10.64 -8.62
C PHE A 236 13.52 11.79 -7.62
N ASP A 237 13.08 12.98 -8.03
CA ASP A 237 12.80 14.10 -7.12
C ASP A 237 11.48 13.91 -6.35
N GLN A 238 10.57 13.05 -6.86
CA GLN A 238 9.32 12.69 -6.19
C GLN A 238 9.09 11.17 -6.23
N GLU A 239 8.98 10.57 -5.06
CA GLU A 239 8.89 9.12 -4.89
C GLU A 239 7.52 8.60 -4.47
N THR A 240 6.59 9.51 -4.21
CA THR A 240 5.23 9.19 -3.79
C THR A 240 4.27 10.01 -4.63
N PHE A 241 3.27 9.38 -5.25
CA PHE A 241 2.30 10.10 -6.08
C PHE A 241 0.90 9.86 -5.56
N SER A 242 0.08 10.89 -5.62
CA SER A 242 -1.36 10.76 -5.43
C SER A 242 -2.06 10.55 -6.78
N TYR A 243 -3.30 10.11 -6.71
CA TYR A 243 -4.25 9.96 -7.79
C TYR A 243 -5.51 10.78 -7.50
N TYR A 244 -5.85 11.71 -8.39
CA TYR A 244 -7.06 12.53 -8.33
C TYR A 244 -7.94 12.26 -9.55
N GLY A 245 -8.52 11.07 -9.61
CA GLY A 245 -9.44 10.70 -10.67
C GLY A 245 -10.71 10.00 -10.15
N PRO A 246 -11.62 9.65 -11.07
CA PRO A 246 -12.98 9.23 -10.72
C PRO A 246 -13.04 7.91 -9.95
N ILE A 247 -12.02 7.05 -10.05
CA ILE A 247 -12.02 5.75 -9.36
C ILE A 247 -11.97 5.93 -7.83
N ASN A 248 -11.53 7.08 -7.32
CA ASN A 248 -11.57 7.38 -5.88
C ASN A 248 -12.98 7.25 -5.27
N LEU A 249 -14.04 7.45 -6.07
CA LEU A 249 -15.43 7.29 -5.62
C LEU A 249 -15.70 5.88 -5.09
N VAL A 250 -15.13 4.86 -5.74
CA VAL A 250 -15.29 3.44 -5.38
C VAL A 250 -14.08 2.86 -4.66
N ALA A 251 -12.94 3.56 -4.70
CA ALA A 251 -11.72 3.21 -3.98
C ALA A 251 -11.54 4.02 -2.68
N LEU A 252 -12.64 4.56 -2.14
CA LEU A 252 -12.68 5.30 -0.88
C LEU A 252 -11.54 6.32 -0.79
N ASN A 253 -11.35 7.21 -1.76
CA ASN A 253 -10.29 8.24 -1.75
C ASN A 253 -8.85 7.75 -1.45
N MET A 254 -8.55 6.47 -1.63
CA MET A 254 -7.19 5.93 -1.40
C MET A 254 -6.15 6.56 -2.35
N GLY A 255 -6.58 7.13 -3.48
CA GLY A 255 -5.70 7.87 -4.36
C GLY A 255 -5.01 9.07 -3.70
N TYR A 256 -5.53 9.63 -2.62
CA TYR A 256 -4.88 10.71 -1.84
C TYR A 256 -3.70 10.17 -1.02
N HIS A 257 -2.68 9.64 -1.71
CA HIS A 257 -1.63 8.81 -1.13
C HIS A 257 -0.52 9.63 -0.46
N ASN A 258 -0.11 10.77 -1.04
CA ASN A 258 0.79 11.70 -0.35
C ASN A 258 0.14 12.21 0.94
N GLU A 259 -1.13 12.62 0.86
CA GLU A 259 -1.93 13.06 2.00
C GLU A 259 -1.98 11.98 3.08
N HIS A 260 -2.23 10.73 2.68
CA HIS A 260 -2.24 9.59 3.59
C HIS A 260 -0.87 9.33 4.23
N HIS A 261 0.21 9.31 3.47
CA HIS A 261 1.56 9.10 4.00
C HIS A 261 2.01 10.22 4.95
N ASP A 262 1.62 11.46 4.68
CA ASP A 262 1.96 12.57 5.57
C ASP A 262 1.18 12.48 6.88
N LEU A 263 -0.13 12.18 6.83
CA LEU A 263 -0.99 12.13 8.02
C LEU A 263 -1.84 10.84 8.04
N PRO A 264 -1.24 9.66 8.29
CA PRO A 264 -1.94 8.36 8.21
C PRO A 264 -3.01 8.17 9.30
N SER A 265 -3.10 9.10 10.25
CA SER A 265 -4.17 9.17 11.26
C SER A 265 -5.47 9.80 10.74
N ILE A 266 -5.51 10.31 9.50
CA ILE A 266 -6.71 10.88 8.88
C ILE A 266 -7.39 9.80 8.03
N PRO A 267 -8.68 9.50 8.27
CA PRO A 267 -9.41 8.50 7.51
C PRO A 267 -9.66 8.96 6.08
N TRP A 268 -9.87 7.98 5.21
CA TRP A 268 -10.04 8.17 3.78
C TRP A 268 -11.05 9.27 3.37
N ASN A 269 -12.15 9.40 4.11
CA ASN A 269 -13.22 10.36 3.82
C ASN A 269 -12.82 11.82 4.11
N ASN A 270 -11.73 12.04 4.85
CA ASN A 270 -11.22 13.37 5.17
C ASN A 270 -9.94 13.74 4.40
N LEU A 271 -9.32 12.81 3.65
CA LEU A 271 -8.12 13.12 2.85
C LEU A 271 -8.33 14.24 1.83
N PRO A 272 -9.47 14.35 1.12
CA PRO A 272 -9.73 15.51 0.26
C PRO A 272 -9.75 16.84 1.00
N LYS A 273 -10.22 16.85 2.26
CA LYS A 273 -10.22 18.05 3.10
C LYS A 273 -8.81 18.43 3.54
N LEU A 274 -7.96 17.44 3.83
CA LEU A 274 -6.55 17.69 4.14
C LEU A 274 -5.87 18.39 2.95
N ARG A 275 -6.05 17.88 1.74
CA ARG A 275 -5.52 18.51 0.53
C ARG A 275 -5.98 19.96 0.40
N GLY A 276 -7.28 20.21 0.62
CA GLY A 276 -7.86 21.56 0.52
C GLY A 276 -7.43 22.54 1.62
N LEU A 277 -7.02 22.06 2.79
CA LEU A 277 -6.53 22.91 3.89
C LEU A 277 -5.05 23.30 3.76
N ALA A 278 -4.26 22.48 3.06
CA ALA A 278 -2.82 22.66 2.94
C ALA A 278 -2.35 22.63 1.46
N PRO A 279 -2.96 23.42 0.56
CA PRO A 279 -2.69 23.34 -0.88
C PRO A 279 -1.23 23.62 -1.24
N GLU A 280 -0.54 24.50 -0.51
CA GLU A 280 0.88 24.81 -0.71
C GLU A 280 1.81 23.60 -0.54
N PHE A 281 1.40 22.58 0.21
CA PHE A 281 2.14 21.31 0.35
C PHE A 281 1.77 20.27 -0.71
N TYR A 282 0.63 20.39 -1.39
CA TYR A 282 0.07 19.33 -2.24
C TYR A 282 -0.15 19.71 -3.71
N ASP A 283 -0.35 20.99 -4.04
CA ASP A 283 -0.56 21.47 -5.41
C ASP A 283 0.76 21.61 -6.19
N THR A 284 1.89 21.62 -5.47
CA THR A 284 3.24 21.58 -6.04
C THR A 284 3.71 20.15 -6.38
N LEU A 285 3.01 19.12 -5.88
CA LEU A 285 3.36 17.72 -6.12
C LEU A 285 2.75 17.20 -7.42
N LYS A 286 3.51 16.37 -8.12
CA LYS A 286 3.04 15.64 -9.30
C LYS A 286 2.02 14.57 -8.89
N TYR A 287 1.05 14.29 -9.76
CA TYR A 287 -0.01 13.32 -9.49
C TYR A 287 -0.49 12.62 -10.77
N HIS A 288 -1.26 11.55 -10.61
CA HIS A 288 -1.94 10.84 -11.69
C HIS A 288 -3.42 11.20 -11.75
N SER A 289 -3.99 11.33 -12.95
CA SER A 289 -5.43 11.56 -13.15
C SER A 289 -6.19 10.33 -13.65
N SER A 290 -5.48 9.30 -14.11
CA SER A 290 -6.07 8.06 -14.62
C SER A 290 -5.19 6.85 -14.29
N TRP A 291 -5.72 5.94 -13.47
CA TRP A 291 -5.08 4.64 -13.21
C TRP A 291 -5.03 3.73 -14.43
N SER A 292 -6.02 3.79 -15.32
CA SER A 292 -5.95 3.09 -16.61
C SER A 292 -4.76 3.59 -17.42
N ARG A 293 -4.59 4.92 -17.55
CA ARG A 293 -3.43 5.50 -18.24
C ARG A 293 -2.12 5.08 -17.58
N LEU A 294 -2.06 5.11 -16.25
CA LEU A 294 -0.86 4.69 -15.51
C LEU A 294 -0.53 3.22 -15.73
N LEU A 295 -1.53 2.33 -15.73
CA LEU A 295 -1.37 0.91 -16.03
C LEU A 295 -0.75 0.71 -17.42
N PHE A 296 -1.32 1.37 -18.44
CA PHE A 296 -0.79 1.30 -19.80
C PHE A 296 0.64 1.86 -19.89
N GLN A 297 0.91 2.99 -19.23
CA GLN A 297 2.26 3.56 -19.18
C GLN A 297 3.24 2.59 -18.53
N PHE A 298 2.92 2.04 -17.36
CA PHE A 298 3.79 1.09 -16.67
C PHE A 298 4.05 -0.15 -17.52
N VAL A 299 3.04 -0.70 -18.20
CA VAL A 299 3.21 -1.91 -19.03
C VAL A 299 4.02 -1.61 -20.29
N PHE A 300 3.71 -0.54 -21.03
CA PHE A 300 4.27 -0.36 -22.38
C PHE A 300 5.49 0.57 -22.45
N ASP A 301 5.67 1.48 -21.49
CA ASP A 301 6.81 2.40 -21.48
C ASP A 301 8.09 1.69 -21.00
N LYS A 302 9.15 1.73 -21.81
CA LYS A 302 10.44 1.10 -21.50
C LYS A 302 11.21 1.79 -20.37
N ARG A 303 10.81 3.01 -19.98
CA ARG A 303 11.35 3.73 -18.81
C ARG A 303 10.91 3.09 -17.50
N TYR A 304 9.74 2.44 -17.47
CA TYR A 304 9.29 1.69 -16.30
C TYR A 304 9.89 0.29 -16.27
N SER A 305 10.43 -0.03 -15.11
CA SER A 305 10.81 -1.36 -14.65
C SER A 305 10.50 -1.49 -13.16
N LEU A 306 10.70 -2.67 -12.58
CA LEU A 306 10.54 -2.79 -11.13
C LEU A 306 11.60 -1.99 -10.33
N PHE A 307 12.70 -1.58 -10.98
CA PHE A 307 13.72 -0.70 -10.40
C PHE A 307 13.36 0.78 -10.44
N SER A 308 12.23 1.15 -11.05
CA SER A 308 11.73 2.53 -11.09
C SER A 308 11.15 2.94 -9.73
N ARG A 309 11.96 2.85 -8.67
CA ARG A 309 11.65 3.15 -7.27
C ARG A 309 12.92 3.62 -6.56
N ILE A 310 12.72 4.30 -5.43
CA ILE A 310 13.83 4.77 -4.58
C ILE A 310 14.13 3.73 -3.49
N GLU A 311 15.40 3.38 -3.35
CA GLU A 311 15.94 2.61 -2.24
C GLU A 311 16.80 3.52 -1.36
N ARG A 312 16.63 3.41 -0.04
CA ARG A 312 17.44 4.13 0.94
C ARG A 312 18.77 3.46 1.11
N MET A 313 19.83 4.25 0.97
CA MET A 313 21.14 3.82 1.40
C MET A 313 21.14 3.69 2.91
N LYS A 314 21.52 2.53 3.44
CA LYS A 314 21.94 2.45 4.83
C LYS A 314 23.05 3.47 5.03
N GLN A 315 22.89 4.35 6.02
CA GLN A 315 24.07 4.99 6.60
C GLN A 315 24.97 3.85 7.06
N ARG A 316 26.10 3.64 6.36
CA ARG A 316 27.20 2.94 6.97
C ARG A 316 27.53 3.78 8.20
N ASN A 317 27.26 3.25 9.39
CA ASN A 317 27.97 3.66 10.59
C ASN A 317 29.43 3.27 10.35
N ASP A 318 30.13 4.05 9.51
CA ASP A 318 31.57 4.09 9.59
C ASP A 318 31.85 4.79 10.92
N GLY A 319 32.52 4.07 11.82
CA GLY A 319 32.72 4.45 13.21
C GLY A 319 33.59 5.69 13.44
N SER A 320 33.64 6.63 12.50
CA SER A 320 34.31 7.90 12.65
C SER A 320 33.28 9.02 12.82
N ARG A 321 32.73 9.14 14.02
CA ARG A 321 32.40 10.50 14.48
C ARG A 321 33.73 11.26 14.48
N PRO A 322 33.85 12.43 13.85
CA PRO A 322 34.94 13.33 14.20
C PRO A 322 34.77 13.56 15.69
N SER A 323 35.76 13.15 16.48
CA SER A 323 35.87 13.61 17.86
C SER A 323 35.75 15.12 17.81
N ALA A 324 34.67 15.65 18.38
CA ALA A 324 34.61 17.06 18.70
C ALA A 324 35.85 17.31 19.56
N GLU A 325 36.84 18.02 19.02
CA GLU A 325 37.92 18.56 19.81
C GLU A 325 37.26 19.39 20.91
N ILE A 326 37.34 18.86 22.12
CA ILE A 326 37.06 19.62 23.33
C ILE A 326 38.16 20.68 23.34
N VAL A 327 37.83 21.88 22.88
CA VAL A 327 38.66 23.05 23.09
C VAL A 327 38.72 23.28 24.59
N ASP A 328 39.85 22.89 25.18
CA ASP A 328 40.18 23.16 26.57
C ASP A 328 40.27 24.69 26.76
N PRO A 329 39.44 25.30 27.63
CA PRO A 329 39.49 26.73 27.92
C PRO A 329 40.83 27.19 28.53
N ALA A 330 41.71 26.27 28.94
CA ALA A 330 42.98 26.61 29.58
C ALA A 330 44.06 27.14 28.62
N ASN A 331 43.90 27.00 27.30
CA ASN A 331 44.95 27.40 26.33
C ASN A 331 44.72 28.75 25.63
N THR A 332 43.65 29.48 25.96
CA THR A 332 43.39 30.81 25.37
C THR A 332 44.12 31.96 26.08
N ALA A 333 44.85 31.69 27.17
CA ALA A 333 45.55 32.71 27.95
C ALA A 333 47.04 32.92 27.60
N LEU A 334 47.60 32.18 26.64
CA LEU A 334 49.03 32.26 26.30
C LEU A 334 49.35 32.79 24.89
N LEU A 335 48.34 33.22 24.11
CA LEU A 335 48.54 33.73 22.74
C LEU A 335 48.31 35.25 22.58
N SER A 336 48.11 36.01 23.66
CA SER A 336 48.10 37.49 23.62
C SER A 336 49.38 38.13 24.18
N ALA A 337 50.45 37.35 24.37
CA ALA A 337 51.73 37.84 24.86
C ALA A 337 52.88 37.25 24.04
N ARG A 338 52.88 37.48 22.72
CA ARG A 338 54.06 37.58 21.85
C ARG A 338 53.60 37.82 20.40
N ASN A 339 53.84 39.06 19.98
CA ASN A 339 53.81 39.66 18.63
C ASN A 339 52.69 40.65 18.39
#